data_AF-A0A2K0UAL9-F1
#
_entry.id   AF-A0A2K0UAL9-F1
#
_cell.length_a   1.000
_cell.length_b   1.000
_cell.length_c   1.000
_cell.angle_alpha   90.00
_cell.angle_beta   90.00
_cell.angle_gamma   90.00
#
_symmetry.space_group_name_H-M   'P 1'
#
loop_
_entity.id
_entity.type
_entity.pdbx_description
1 polymer ?
#
loop_
_entity_poly.entity_id
_entity_poly.type
_entity_poly.pdbx_seq_one_letter_code
_entity_poly.pdbx_strand_id
1 'polypeptide(L)'
;MLFNVAFFCSAALAVSASNEWRAPTASDRRSPCPMVNAVANHGYLPRDGLHISLEDLIVAFTDAINLDPAATTLVGKKALTTGNNGTFNLDDLNKHGVIEHDGSLSRADIFFGDNHSFNETIWAATASHFTEPTISIATAAKARKERLKAAEAANPEFSLPADLQQFSFIETALYLSVFGNLNDGNAKTEWVKTLFQEERLPIEEGFKRSDDVITAAGILGLVAKVAVASI
;
A
#
# COMPACT_ATOMS: atom_id res chain seq x y z
N MET A 1 52.25 -28.37 -15.99
CA MET A 1 50.79 -28.53 -15.81
C MET A 1 50.41 -27.96 -14.46
N LEU A 2 49.83 -26.77 -14.42
CA LEU A 2 49.15 -26.17 -13.26
C LEU A 2 48.21 -25.11 -13.85
N PHE A 3 46.93 -25.46 -14.01
CA PHE A 3 45.89 -24.53 -14.44
C PHE A 3 45.43 -23.75 -13.20
N ASN A 4 45.68 -22.44 -13.17
CA ASN A 4 45.06 -21.52 -12.22
C ASN A 4 43.64 -21.24 -12.70
N VAL A 5 42.64 -21.81 -12.02
CA VAL A 5 41.23 -21.43 -12.18
C VAL A 5 41.00 -20.21 -11.28
N ALA A 6 40.86 -19.04 -11.90
CA ALA A 6 40.44 -17.83 -11.21
C ALA A 6 38.94 -17.96 -10.87
N PHE A 7 38.64 -18.00 -9.57
CA PHE A 7 37.28 -17.99 -9.05
C PHE A 7 36.74 -16.55 -9.13
N PHE A 8 35.96 -16.23 -10.14
CA PHE A 8 35.19 -14.99 -10.18
C PHE A 8 34.02 -15.13 -9.20
N CYS A 9 34.17 -14.59 -8.00
CA CYS A 9 33.05 -14.37 -7.08
C CYS A 9 32.15 -13.27 -7.68
N SER A 10 31.08 -13.67 -8.35
CA SER A 10 30.00 -12.77 -8.78
C SER A 10 29.26 -12.22 -7.56
N ALA A 11 29.68 -11.05 -7.08
CA ALA A 11 29.00 -10.30 -6.02
C ALA A 11 27.60 -9.76 -6.44
N ALA A 12 27.20 -9.94 -7.71
CA ALA A 12 25.92 -9.45 -8.24
C ALA A 12 24.71 -10.35 -7.95
N LEU A 13 24.90 -11.58 -7.45
CA LEU A 13 23.80 -12.52 -7.14
C LEU A 13 23.34 -12.50 -5.67
N ALA A 14 24.05 -11.80 -4.78
CA ALA A 14 23.75 -11.81 -3.35
C ALA A 14 22.67 -10.78 -2.93
N VAL A 15 22.32 -9.83 -3.80
CA VAL A 15 21.30 -8.79 -3.53
C VAL A 15 19.88 -9.24 -3.91
N SER A 16 19.69 -10.40 -4.54
CA SER A 16 18.36 -10.83 -5.01
C SER A 16 17.59 -11.78 -4.10
N ALA A 17 18.15 -12.26 -2.97
CA ALA A 17 17.51 -13.29 -2.15
C ALA A 17 16.84 -12.77 -0.86
N SER A 18 17.26 -11.61 -0.32
CA SER A 18 16.68 -11.11 0.94
C SER A 18 15.24 -10.62 0.75
N ASN A 19 14.97 -9.99 -0.40
CA ASN A 19 13.72 -9.31 -0.66
C ASN A 19 12.78 -10.04 -1.63
N GLU A 20 12.95 -11.36 -1.79
CA GLU A 20 12.01 -12.18 -2.55
C GLU A 20 10.64 -12.20 -1.88
N TRP A 21 9.58 -12.25 -2.68
CA TRP A 21 8.23 -12.37 -2.16
C TRP A 21 8.04 -13.76 -1.55
N ARG A 22 7.43 -13.82 -0.37
CA ARG A 22 6.97 -15.04 0.27
C ARG A 22 5.59 -14.80 0.84
N ALA A 23 4.67 -15.72 0.55
CA ALA A 23 3.34 -15.70 1.14
C ALA A 23 3.43 -15.70 2.68
N PRO A 24 2.56 -14.96 3.38
CA PRO A 24 2.48 -15.04 4.84
C PRO A 24 2.01 -16.43 5.27
N THR A 25 2.55 -16.90 6.38
CA THR A 25 2.06 -18.09 7.08
C THR A 25 0.86 -17.74 7.96
N ALA A 26 0.17 -18.75 8.49
CA ALA A 26 -0.97 -18.55 9.38
C ALA A 26 -0.62 -17.84 10.71
N SER A 27 0.66 -17.83 11.11
CA SER A 27 1.13 -17.13 12.31
C SER A 27 1.56 -15.69 12.03
N ASP A 28 1.79 -15.33 10.78
CA ASP A 28 2.25 -14.00 10.40
C ASP A 28 1.08 -13.02 10.45
N ARG A 29 1.34 -11.80 10.92
CA ARG A 29 0.34 -10.75 11.06
C ARG A 29 0.34 -9.86 9.83
N ARG A 30 -0.84 -9.49 9.36
CA ARG A 30 -1.06 -8.60 8.22
C ARG A 30 -2.15 -7.58 8.57
N SER A 31 -2.19 -6.51 7.79
CA SER A 31 -2.96 -5.29 8.02
C SER A 31 -4.04 -5.08 6.95
N PRO A 32 -4.92 -4.05 7.06
CA PRO A 32 -5.76 -3.62 5.94
C PRO A 32 -4.97 -2.92 4.81
N CYS A 33 -3.68 -2.58 5.02
CA CYS A 33 -2.88 -1.86 4.04
C CYS A 33 -2.13 -2.81 3.11
N PRO A 34 -2.46 -2.86 1.81
CA PRO A 34 -1.82 -3.80 0.89
C PRO A 34 -0.32 -3.52 0.70
N MET A 35 0.10 -2.25 0.76
CA MET A 35 1.51 -1.90 0.61
C MET A 35 2.36 -2.31 1.82
N VAL A 36 1.87 -2.09 3.05
CA VAL A 36 2.59 -2.53 4.25
C VAL A 36 2.71 -4.06 4.27
N ASN A 37 1.64 -4.75 3.86
CA ASN A 37 1.66 -6.20 3.71
C ASN A 37 2.65 -6.65 2.64
N ALA A 38 2.71 -5.96 1.50
CA ALA A 38 3.67 -6.26 0.45
C ALA A 38 5.12 -6.10 0.90
N VAL A 39 5.47 -5.00 1.58
CA VAL A 39 6.85 -4.80 2.06
C VAL A 39 7.23 -5.84 3.13
N ALA A 40 6.28 -6.32 3.96
CA ALA A 40 6.50 -7.44 4.87
C ALA A 40 6.62 -8.79 4.13
N ASN A 41 5.78 -9.06 3.13
CA ASN A 41 5.88 -10.25 2.27
C ASN A 41 7.17 -10.28 1.45
N HIS A 42 7.78 -9.12 1.20
CA HIS A 42 9.11 -9.00 0.62
C HIS A 42 10.22 -8.95 1.67
N GLY A 43 9.94 -8.94 2.97
CA GLY A 43 11.00 -8.93 4.00
C GLY A 43 11.74 -7.61 4.17
N TYR A 44 11.24 -6.50 3.63
CA TYR A 44 11.70 -5.16 4.00
C TYR A 44 11.28 -4.80 5.43
N LEU A 45 10.13 -5.31 5.87
CA LEU A 45 9.74 -5.38 7.27
C LEU A 45 9.90 -6.82 7.79
N PRO A 46 9.97 -7.04 9.12
CA PRO A 46 9.78 -8.35 9.73
C PRO A 46 8.61 -9.12 9.08
N ARG A 47 8.91 -10.30 8.52
CA ARG A 47 7.94 -11.09 7.74
C ARG A 47 6.77 -11.58 8.59
N ASP A 48 7.00 -11.75 9.88
CA ASP A 48 5.98 -12.10 10.87
C ASP A 48 5.03 -10.93 11.18
N GLY A 49 5.37 -9.70 10.77
CA GLY A 49 4.55 -8.52 10.96
C GLY A 49 4.48 -8.04 12.41
N LEU A 50 5.47 -8.40 13.24
CA LEU A 50 5.49 -8.11 14.68
C LEU A 50 6.47 -6.99 15.04
N HIS A 51 6.16 -6.23 16.09
CA HIS A 51 7.02 -5.21 16.72
C HIS A 51 7.62 -4.18 15.76
N ILE A 52 6.80 -3.68 14.83
CA ILE A 52 7.23 -2.69 13.84
C ILE A 52 7.37 -1.31 14.51
N SER A 53 8.57 -0.75 14.48
CA SER A 53 8.82 0.63 14.91
C SER A 53 8.62 1.64 13.77
N LEU A 54 8.62 2.93 14.09
CA LEU A 54 8.60 3.97 13.07
C LEU A 54 9.87 3.97 12.20
N GLU A 55 11.02 3.65 12.79
CA GLU A 55 12.29 3.54 12.06
C GLU A 55 12.22 2.42 11.03
N ASP A 56 11.69 1.25 11.41
CA ASP A 56 11.52 0.11 10.51
C ASP A 56 10.62 0.46 9.32
N LEU A 57 9.51 1.17 9.57
CA LEU A 57 8.64 1.67 8.50
C LEU A 57 9.38 2.62 7.55
N ILE A 58 10.13 3.58 8.09
CA ILE A 58 10.87 4.56 7.27
C ILE A 58 11.86 3.84 6.37
N VAL A 59 12.69 2.96 6.94
CA VAL A 59 13.69 2.19 6.18
C VAL A 59 13.01 1.33 5.12
N ALA A 60 11.98 0.55 5.50
CA ALA A 60 11.30 -0.35 4.57
C ALA A 60 10.67 0.39 3.38
N PHE A 61 9.97 1.50 3.62
CA PHE A 61 9.33 2.27 2.56
C PHE A 61 10.31 3.06 1.70
N THR A 62 11.37 3.61 2.29
CA THR A 62 12.44 4.25 1.53
C THR A 62 13.12 3.22 0.61
N ASP A 63 13.44 2.03 1.11
CA ASP A 63 14.14 1.00 0.35
C ASP A 63 13.28 0.35 -0.74
N ALA A 64 12.00 0.06 -0.43
CA ALA A 64 11.10 -0.63 -1.35
C ALA A 64 10.56 0.27 -2.46
N ILE A 65 10.23 1.53 -2.16
CA ILE A 65 9.46 2.40 -3.09
C ILE A 65 9.96 3.85 -3.17
N ASN A 66 11.09 4.19 -2.53
CA ASN A 66 11.65 5.54 -2.48
C ASN A 66 10.71 6.59 -1.85
N LEU A 67 9.90 6.17 -0.87
CA LEU A 67 9.03 7.09 -0.14
C LEU A 67 9.87 7.96 0.81
N ASP A 68 9.60 9.27 0.79
CA ASP A 68 10.22 10.24 1.66
C ASP A 68 9.97 9.89 3.14
N PRO A 69 11.01 9.83 4.00
CA PRO A 69 10.86 9.61 5.44
C PRO A 69 9.82 10.51 6.11
N ALA A 70 9.68 11.76 5.67
CA ALA A 70 8.67 12.68 6.18
C ALA A 70 7.24 12.23 5.84
N ALA A 71 7.02 11.70 4.63
CA ALA A 71 5.73 11.14 4.23
C ALA A 71 5.38 9.91 5.07
N THR A 72 6.33 8.98 5.23
CA THR A 72 6.17 7.80 6.10
C THR A 72 5.89 8.21 7.55
N THR A 73 6.58 9.23 8.06
CA THR A 73 6.41 9.71 9.44
C THR A 73 5.00 10.21 9.73
N LEU A 74 4.34 10.88 8.78
CA LEU A 74 3.00 11.41 8.97
C LEU A 74 1.98 10.29 9.26
N VAL A 75 2.01 9.21 8.49
CA VAL A 75 1.09 8.07 8.66
C VAL A 75 1.59 7.14 9.77
N GLY A 76 2.89 6.89 9.85
CA GLY A 76 3.52 6.00 10.82
C GLY A 76 3.30 6.44 12.28
N LYS A 77 3.28 7.76 12.57
CA LYS A 77 2.94 8.26 13.92
C LYS A 77 1.52 7.90 14.33
N LYS A 78 0.57 7.88 13.38
CA LYS A 78 -0.81 7.45 13.65
C LYS A 78 -0.88 5.94 13.83
N ALA A 79 -0.14 5.17 13.03
CA ALA A 79 -0.01 3.72 13.17
C ALA A 79 0.49 3.32 14.57
N LEU A 80 1.50 4.02 15.12
CA LEU A 80 2.00 3.77 16.47
C LEU A 80 0.94 3.90 17.59
N THR A 81 -0.14 4.64 17.35
CA THR A 81 -1.25 4.78 18.34
C THR A 81 -2.16 3.55 18.41
N THR A 82 -1.99 2.60 17.48
CA THR A 82 -2.71 1.33 17.49
C THR A 82 -2.03 0.26 18.35
N GLY A 83 -0.69 0.32 18.43
CA GLY A 83 0.13 -0.63 19.18
C GLY A 83 0.48 -0.18 20.59
N ASN A 84 1.64 -0.65 21.09
CA ASN A 84 2.14 -0.38 22.43
C ASN A 84 3.68 -0.27 22.46
N ASN A 85 4.22 0.35 23.51
CA ASN A 85 5.66 0.44 23.76
C ASN A 85 6.49 1.02 22.60
N GLY A 86 5.89 1.92 21.79
CA GLY A 86 6.58 2.54 20.65
C GLY A 86 6.67 1.64 19.40
N THR A 87 5.93 0.54 19.37
CA THR A 87 5.82 -0.37 18.21
C THR A 87 4.35 -0.75 17.97
N PHE A 88 4.07 -1.37 16.83
CA PHE A 88 2.78 -2.00 16.54
C PHE A 88 2.99 -3.30 15.75
N ASN A 89 2.07 -4.24 15.87
CA ASN A 89 1.97 -5.38 14.97
C ASN A 89 1.07 -5.00 13.79
N LEU A 90 1.27 -5.61 12.63
CA LEU A 90 0.53 -5.20 11.43
C LEU A 90 -0.99 -5.30 11.59
N ASP A 91 -1.48 -6.27 12.36
CA ASP A 91 -2.91 -6.42 12.65
C ASP A 91 -3.46 -5.40 13.67
N ASP A 92 -2.62 -4.69 14.43
CA ASP A 92 -3.08 -3.58 15.28
C ASP A 92 -3.71 -2.47 14.41
N LEU A 93 -3.29 -2.37 13.14
CA LEU A 93 -3.85 -1.43 12.16
C LEU A 93 -5.29 -1.75 11.77
N ASN A 94 -5.82 -2.94 12.12
CA ASN A 94 -7.23 -3.29 11.92
C ASN A 94 -8.16 -2.48 12.84
N LYS A 95 -7.62 -1.72 13.79
CA LYS A 95 -8.38 -0.87 14.71
C LYS A 95 -9.14 0.23 13.95
N HIS A 96 -10.45 0.05 13.85
CA HIS A 96 -11.35 0.98 13.19
C HIS A 96 -11.31 2.39 13.79
N GLY A 97 -11.37 3.40 12.92
CA GLY A 97 -11.45 4.81 13.29
C GLY A 97 -10.11 5.46 13.63
N VAL A 98 -8.98 4.76 13.49
CA VAL A 98 -7.63 5.33 13.67
C VAL A 98 -7.02 5.69 12.31
N ILE A 99 -6.84 4.69 11.46
CA ILE A 99 -6.47 4.85 10.03
C ILE A 99 -7.49 4.05 9.22
N GLU A 100 -7.71 2.79 9.60
CA GLU A 100 -8.76 1.96 9.03
C GLU A 100 -10.14 2.64 9.14
N HIS A 101 -10.88 2.59 8.04
CA HIS A 101 -12.14 3.30 7.85
C HIS A 101 -13.04 2.58 6.84
N ASP A 102 -14.34 2.91 6.90
CA ASP A 102 -15.33 2.40 5.96
C ASP A 102 -15.07 2.85 4.52
N GLY A 103 -15.65 2.14 3.55
CA GLY A 103 -15.54 2.50 2.14
C GLY A 103 -14.19 2.16 1.51
N SER A 104 -13.42 1.27 2.14
CA SER A 104 -12.13 0.79 1.66
C SER A 104 -12.22 0.14 0.27
N LEU A 105 -11.22 0.39 -0.60
CA LEU A 105 -11.22 -0.04 -2.01
C LEU A 105 -11.23 -1.56 -2.22
N SER A 106 -10.78 -2.32 -1.21
CA SER A 106 -10.59 -3.78 -1.28
C SER A 106 -10.95 -4.54 0.00
N ARG A 107 -11.40 -3.84 1.05
CA ARG A 107 -11.78 -4.41 2.35
C ARG A 107 -13.27 -4.12 2.61
N ALA A 108 -13.91 -5.00 3.37
CA ALA A 108 -15.27 -4.73 3.85
C ALA A 108 -15.24 -3.71 4.99
N ASP A 109 -16.37 -3.07 5.23
CA ASP A 109 -16.54 -2.15 6.36
C ASP A 109 -16.64 -2.96 7.67
N ILE A 110 -16.20 -2.41 8.80
CA ILE A 110 -16.16 -3.12 10.10
C ILE A 110 -17.54 -3.61 10.57
N PHE A 111 -18.61 -2.97 10.11
CA PHE A 111 -19.99 -3.39 10.34
C PHE A 111 -20.22 -4.87 9.95
N PHE A 112 -19.52 -5.36 8.93
CA PHE A 112 -19.62 -6.75 8.46
C PHE A 112 -18.62 -7.72 9.14
N GLY A 113 -17.82 -7.23 10.09
CA GLY A 113 -16.88 -8.03 10.88
C GLY A 113 -15.43 -7.93 10.41
N ASP A 114 -15.09 -8.50 9.25
CA ASP A 114 -13.71 -8.52 8.73
C ASP A 114 -13.40 -7.28 7.87
N ASN A 115 -12.73 -6.30 8.48
CA ASN A 115 -12.32 -5.04 7.86
C ASN A 115 -10.88 -5.02 7.31
N HIS A 116 -10.17 -6.15 7.30
CA HIS A 116 -8.73 -6.16 7.01
C HIS A 116 -8.34 -7.16 5.94
N SER A 117 -9.06 -8.28 5.80
CA SER A 117 -8.79 -9.23 4.73
C SER A 117 -9.14 -8.66 3.36
N PHE A 118 -8.34 -9.00 2.36
CA PHE A 118 -8.68 -8.70 0.97
C PHE A 118 -10.02 -9.34 0.61
N ASN A 119 -10.93 -8.53 0.07
CA ASN A 119 -12.27 -8.94 -0.34
C ASN A 119 -12.37 -8.87 -1.88
N GLU A 120 -12.39 -10.04 -2.51
CA GLU A 120 -12.42 -10.18 -3.97
C GLU A 120 -13.62 -9.47 -4.61
N THR A 121 -14.81 -9.53 -4.02
CA THR A 121 -16.02 -8.90 -4.56
C THR A 121 -15.91 -7.38 -4.56
N ILE A 122 -15.45 -6.81 -3.44
CA ILE A 122 -15.27 -5.36 -3.30
C ILE A 122 -14.16 -4.88 -4.25
N TRP A 123 -13.03 -5.59 -4.28
CA TRP A 123 -11.95 -5.26 -5.20
C TRP A 123 -12.38 -5.37 -6.66
N ALA A 124 -13.12 -6.42 -7.04
CA ALA A 124 -13.60 -6.60 -8.41
C ALA A 124 -14.49 -5.43 -8.87
N ALA A 125 -15.36 -4.93 -7.98
CA ALA A 125 -16.16 -3.74 -8.27
C ALA A 125 -15.27 -2.51 -8.49
N THR A 126 -14.30 -2.25 -7.60
CA THR A 126 -13.34 -1.14 -7.75
C THR A 126 -12.49 -1.28 -9.02
N ALA A 127 -11.92 -2.45 -9.26
CA ALA A 127 -11.01 -2.73 -10.37
C ALA A 127 -11.72 -2.79 -11.73
N SER A 128 -13.05 -2.93 -11.75
CA SER A 128 -13.85 -2.87 -12.99
C SER A 128 -13.73 -1.52 -13.72
N HIS A 129 -13.35 -0.47 -12.99
CA HIS A 129 -13.06 0.84 -13.57
C HIS A 129 -11.70 0.93 -14.25
N PHE A 130 -10.77 0.03 -13.92
CA PHE A 130 -9.39 0.06 -14.42
C PHE A 130 -9.26 -0.73 -15.72
N THR A 131 -9.88 -0.21 -16.78
CA THR A 131 -9.94 -0.84 -18.11
C THR A 131 -8.76 -0.51 -19.00
N GLU A 132 -8.12 0.65 -18.77
CA GLU A 132 -6.98 1.13 -19.54
C GLU A 132 -5.65 0.59 -18.97
N PRO A 133 -4.55 0.60 -19.75
CA PRO A 133 -3.22 0.20 -19.27
C PRO A 133 -2.73 1.01 -18.07
N THR A 134 -3.20 2.25 -17.92
CA THR A 134 -2.90 3.14 -16.80
C THR A 134 -4.17 3.70 -16.16
N ILE A 135 -4.14 3.87 -14.84
CA ILE A 135 -5.21 4.45 -14.05
C ILE A 135 -4.99 5.96 -13.94
N SER A 136 -5.82 6.74 -14.63
CA SER A 136 -5.83 8.19 -14.51
C SER A 136 -6.41 8.64 -13.17
N ILE A 137 -6.14 9.90 -12.77
CA ILE A 137 -6.76 10.52 -11.59
C ILE A 137 -8.29 10.48 -11.68
N ALA A 138 -8.87 10.73 -12.86
CA ALA A 138 -10.31 10.71 -13.06
C ALA A 138 -10.89 9.30 -12.87
N THR A 139 -10.20 8.28 -13.40
CA THR A 139 -10.59 6.87 -13.23
C THR A 139 -10.54 6.46 -11.76
N ALA A 140 -9.45 6.80 -11.05
CA ALA A 140 -9.28 6.53 -9.63
C ALA A 140 -10.35 7.22 -8.77
N ALA A 141 -10.61 8.51 -9.03
CA ALA A 141 -11.64 9.28 -8.33
C ALA A 141 -13.04 8.70 -8.54
N LYS A 142 -13.36 8.29 -9.78
CA LYS A 142 -14.63 7.62 -10.10
C LYS A 142 -14.77 6.30 -9.32
N ALA A 143 -13.77 5.43 -9.37
CA ALA A 143 -13.79 4.14 -8.67
C ALA A 143 -13.99 4.32 -7.16
N ARG A 144 -13.27 5.27 -6.55
CA ARG A 144 -13.43 5.62 -5.14
C ARG A 144 -14.85 6.12 -4.84
N LYS A 145 -15.39 7.05 -5.63
CA LYS A 145 -16.74 7.60 -5.43
C LYS A 145 -17.81 6.52 -5.51
N GLU A 146 -17.71 5.61 -6.46
CA GLU A 146 -18.65 4.49 -6.60
C GLU A 146 -18.51 3.50 -5.44
N ARG A 147 -17.29 3.21 -4.97
CA ARG A 147 -17.08 2.38 -3.77
C ARG A 147 -17.69 2.99 -2.51
N LEU A 148 -17.53 4.30 -2.29
CA LEU A 148 -18.11 4.99 -1.14
C LEU A 148 -19.65 4.93 -1.19
N LYS A 149 -20.25 5.21 -2.34
CA LYS A 149 -21.70 5.10 -2.53
C LYS A 149 -22.21 3.68 -2.26
N ALA A 150 -21.49 2.66 -2.70
CA ALA A 150 -21.84 1.26 -2.44
C ALA A 150 -21.71 0.91 -0.95
N ALA A 151 -20.69 1.44 -0.26
CA ALA A 151 -20.50 1.27 1.19
C ALA A 151 -21.68 1.82 1.96
N GLU A 152 -21.99 3.10 1.74
CA GLU A 152 -23.05 3.83 2.43
C GLU A 152 -24.43 3.21 2.20
N ALA A 153 -24.67 2.68 1.00
CA ALA A 153 -25.91 1.98 0.69
C ALA A 153 -26.04 0.61 1.40
N ALA A 154 -24.92 -0.08 1.66
CA ALA A 154 -24.90 -1.42 2.24
C ALA A 154 -24.76 -1.42 3.77
N ASN A 155 -24.05 -0.43 4.33
CA ASN A 155 -23.72 -0.32 5.74
C ASN A 155 -24.59 0.77 6.41
N PRO A 156 -25.59 0.39 7.24
CA PRO A 156 -26.45 1.35 7.93
C PRO A 156 -25.71 2.17 9.02
N GLU A 157 -24.50 1.76 9.39
CA GLU A 157 -23.63 2.45 10.35
C GLU A 157 -22.44 3.15 9.65
N PHE A 158 -22.51 3.31 8.33
CA PHE A 158 -21.42 3.90 7.54
C PHE A 158 -20.94 5.22 8.12
N SER A 159 -19.63 5.29 8.37
CA SER A 159 -18.99 6.48 8.93
C SER A 159 -17.66 6.74 8.26
N LEU A 160 -17.54 7.93 7.65
CA LEU A 160 -16.28 8.43 7.12
C LEU A 160 -16.08 9.91 7.50
N PRO A 161 -15.64 10.18 8.75
CA PRO A 161 -15.33 11.54 9.21
C PRO A 161 -14.24 12.19 8.35
N ALA A 162 -14.14 13.53 8.39
CA ALA A 162 -13.30 14.30 7.49
C ALA A 162 -11.80 13.91 7.53
N ASP A 163 -11.28 13.53 8.69
CA ASP A 163 -9.89 13.07 8.83
C ASP A 163 -9.66 11.68 8.20
N LEU A 164 -10.59 10.74 8.34
CA LEU A 164 -10.53 9.44 7.65
C LEU A 164 -10.81 9.56 6.16
N GLN A 165 -11.69 10.50 5.76
CA GLN A 165 -11.88 10.84 4.36
C GLN A 165 -10.58 11.34 3.72
N GLN A 166 -9.79 12.13 4.45
CA GLN A 166 -8.48 12.57 4.01
C GLN A 166 -7.50 11.38 3.83
N PHE A 167 -7.50 10.41 4.73
CA PHE A 167 -6.70 9.18 4.56
C PHE A 167 -7.12 8.40 3.31
N SER A 168 -8.41 8.24 3.08
CA SER A 168 -8.94 7.60 1.87
C SER A 168 -8.47 8.28 0.56
N PHE A 169 -8.32 9.62 0.56
CA PHE A 169 -7.71 10.32 -0.57
C PHE A 169 -6.20 10.07 -0.69
N ILE A 170 -5.48 10.08 0.45
CA ILE A 170 -4.04 9.79 0.50
C ILE A 170 -3.74 8.39 -0.05
N GLU A 171 -4.51 7.38 0.33
CA GLU A 171 -4.36 6.00 -0.16
C GLU A 171 -4.51 5.89 -1.67
N THR A 172 -5.48 6.63 -2.23
CA THR A 172 -5.67 6.70 -3.68
C THR A 172 -4.48 7.39 -4.37
N ALA A 173 -4.01 8.49 -3.81
CA ALA A 173 -2.84 9.19 -4.33
C ALA A 173 -1.55 8.34 -4.20
N LEU A 174 -1.42 7.51 -3.18
CA LEU A 174 -0.23 6.68 -2.95
C LEU A 174 -0.04 5.64 -4.05
N TYR A 175 -1.05 4.84 -4.40
CA TYR A 175 -0.87 3.87 -5.49
C TYR A 175 -0.67 4.56 -6.84
N LEU A 176 -1.31 5.72 -7.06
CA LEU A 176 -1.10 6.55 -8.25
C LEU A 176 0.33 7.09 -8.35
N SER A 177 0.91 7.46 -7.22
CA SER A 177 2.28 7.98 -7.11
C SER A 177 3.31 6.88 -7.32
N VAL A 178 3.17 5.77 -6.58
CA VAL A 178 4.17 4.69 -6.52
C VAL A 178 4.26 3.95 -7.86
N PHE A 179 3.13 3.66 -8.49
CA PHE A 179 3.08 2.90 -9.73
C PHE A 179 2.91 3.76 -10.98
N GLY A 180 2.99 5.08 -10.82
CA GLY A 180 2.82 6.09 -11.85
C GLY A 180 3.84 7.21 -11.67
N ASN A 181 3.37 8.42 -11.36
CA ASN A 181 4.21 9.59 -11.09
C ASN A 181 3.48 10.64 -10.23
N LEU A 182 4.24 11.56 -9.64
CA LEU A 182 3.72 12.62 -8.76
C LEU A 182 2.93 13.73 -9.47
N ASN A 183 3.00 13.84 -10.79
CA ASN A 183 2.32 14.90 -11.53
C ASN A 183 0.90 14.48 -11.88
N ASP A 184 0.75 13.41 -12.65
CA ASP A 184 -0.53 13.00 -13.24
C ASP A 184 -1.05 11.68 -12.65
N GLY A 185 -0.31 11.06 -11.72
CA GLY A 185 -0.58 9.70 -11.30
C GLY A 185 -0.27 8.76 -12.46
N ASN A 186 -1.31 8.32 -13.18
CA ASN A 186 -1.20 7.36 -14.29
C ASN A 186 -0.51 6.05 -13.87
N ALA A 187 -0.93 5.50 -12.74
CA ALA A 187 -0.38 4.24 -12.27
C ALA A 187 -0.65 3.10 -13.25
N LYS A 188 0.32 2.23 -13.47
CA LYS A 188 0.08 1.03 -14.31
C LYS A 188 -0.96 0.14 -13.66
N THR A 189 -2.00 -0.18 -14.42
CA THR A 189 -3.15 -0.95 -13.93
C THR A 189 -2.74 -2.33 -13.43
N GLU A 190 -1.86 -3.01 -14.16
CA GLU A 190 -1.36 -4.33 -13.77
C GLU A 190 -0.64 -4.29 -12.42
N TRP A 191 0.23 -3.29 -12.20
CA TRP A 191 0.97 -3.13 -10.95
C TRP A 191 0.05 -2.89 -9.75
N VAL A 192 -0.98 -2.07 -9.93
CA VAL A 192 -1.99 -1.83 -8.89
C VAL A 192 -2.77 -3.11 -8.59
N LYS A 193 -3.14 -3.89 -9.61
CA LYS A 193 -3.82 -5.19 -9.42
C LYS A 193 -2.95 -6.18 -8.65
N THR A 194 -1.69 -6.36 -9.03
CA THR A 194 -0.72 -7.21 -8.31
C THR A 194 -0.61 -6.80 -6.85
N LEU A 195 -0.48 -5.50 -6.55
CA LEU A 195 -0.39 -5.02 -5.17
C LEU A 195 -1.61 -5.43 -4.35
N PHE A 196 -2.82 -5.18 -4.85
CA PHE A 196 -4.04 -5.41 -4.08
C PHE A 196 -4.39 -6.89 -3.95
N GLN A 197 -4.17 -7.68 -5.01
CA GLN A 197 -4.59 -9.09 -5.07
C GLN A 197 -3.57 -10.04 -4.45
N GLU A 198 -2.28 -9.71 -4.55
CA GLU A 198 -1.20 -10.61 -4.12
C GLU A 198 -0.38 -10.05 -2.96
N GLU A 199 -0.60 -8.77 -2.61
CA GLU A 199 0.21 -8.05 -1.63
C GLU A 199 1.69 -8.28 -1.93
N ARG A 200 2.05 -7.97 -3.18
CA ARG A 200 3.37 -8.17 -3.77
C ARG A 200 3.79 -6.92 -4.53
N LEU A 201 5.07 -6.56 -4.46
CA LEU A 201 5.63 -5.55 -5.33
C LEU A 201 5.75 -6.14 -6.75
N PRO A 202 5.24 -5.45 -7.80
CA PRO A 202 5.11 -6.01 -9.14
C PRO A 202 6.43 -6.07 -9.95
N ILE A 203 7.50 -6.56 -9.32
CA ILE A 203 8.87 -6.60 -9.87
C ILE A 203 8.93 -7.49 -11.13
N GLU A 204 8.20 -8.61 -11.12
CA GLU A 204 8.11 -9.54 -12.26
C GLU A 204 7.36 -8.91 -13.45
N GLU A 205 6.41 -8.02 -13.16
CA GLU A 205 5.67 -7.19 -14.11
C GLU A 205 6.47 -5.94 -14.54
N GLY A 206 7.75 -5.87 -14.16
CA GLY A 206 8.69 -4.82 -14.56
C GLY A 206 8.64 -3.56 -13.71
N PHE A 207 8.00 -3.58 -12.54
CA PHE A 207 8.11 -2.50 -11.57
C PHE A 207 9.56 -2.33 -11.14
N LYS A 208 9.98 -1.07 -11.11
CA LYS A 208 11.23 -0.64 -10.51
C LYS A 208 10.91 0.50 -9.57
N ARG A 209 11.50 0.46 -8.38
CA ARG A 209 11.50 1.59 -7.46
C ARG A 209 11.94 2.85 -8.23
N SER A 210 11.23 3.95 -8.01
CA SER A 210 11.55 5.25 -8.60
C SER A 210 12.94 5.74 -8.15
N ASP A 211 13.73 6.28 -9.09
CA ASP A 211 14.97 6.99 -8.77
C ASP A 211 14.67 8.35 -8.10
N ASP A 212 13.55 8.97 -8.48
CA ASP A 212 13.06 10.20 -7.86
C ASP A 212 12.31 9.89 -6.55
N VAL A 213 12.53 10.72 -5.55
CA VAL A 213 11.89 10.57 -4.23
C VAL A 213 10.39 10.87 -4.34
N ILE A 214 9.57 9.96 -3.81
CA ILE A 214 8.13 10.17 -3.67
C ILE A 214 7.89 11.06 -2.43
N THR A 215 7.87 12.37 -2.65
CA THR A 215 7.79 13.36 -1.55
C THR A 215 6.38 13.50 -0.98
N ALA A 216 6.29 13.90 0.30
CA ALA A 216 5.02 14.24 0.94
C ALA A 216 4.27 15.35 0.17
N ALA A 217 4.99 16.37 -0.30
CA ALA A 217 4.41 17.48 -1.06
C ALA A 217 3.81 17.01 -2.40
N GLY A 218 4.50 16.12 -3.12
CA GLY A 218 3.99 15.54 -4.36
C GLY A 218 2.71 14.71 -4.15
N ILE A 219 2.70 13.87 -3.11
CA ILE A 219 1.51 13.09 -2.73
C ILE A 219 0.34 14.02 -2.41
N LEU A 220 0.57 15.07 -1.59
CA LEU A 220 -0.47 16.04 -1.27
C LEU A 220 -0.98 16.81 -2.50
N GLY A 221 -0.11 17.08 -3.47
CA GLY A 221 -0.50 17.63 -4.77
C GLY A 221 -1.46 16.71 -5.53
N LEU A 222 -1.19 15.40 -5.56
CA LEU A 222 -2.10 14.42 -6.14
C LEU A 222 -3.40 14.27 -5.35
N VAL A 223 -3.34 14.29 -4.02
CA VAL A 223 -4.53 14.28 -3.15
C VAL A 223 -5.48 15.41 -3.54
N ALA A 224 -4.97 16.64 -3.73
CA ALA A 224 -5.80 17.77 -4.15
C ALA A 224 -6.46 17.52 -5.52
N LYS A 225 -5.74 16.93 -6.48
CA LYS A 225 -6.30 16.59 -7.80
C LYS A 225 -7.37 15.49 -7.71
N VAL A 226 -7.14 14.43 -6.93
CA VAL A 226 -8.13 13.37 -6.70
C VAL A 226 -9.38 13.92 -6.01
N ALA A 227 -9.21 14.77 -5.01
CA ALA A 227 -10.32 15.41 -4.30
C ALA A 227 -11.17 16.27 -5.26
N VAL A 228 -10.54 17.11 -6.08
CA VAL A 228 -11.25 17.91 -7.10
C VAL A 228 -11.98 17.03 -8.11
N ALA A 229 -11.35 15.94 -8.57
CA ALA A 229 -11.96 15.00 -9.52
C ALA A 229 -13.09 14.14 -8.89
N SER A 230 -13.20 14.11 -7.57
CA SER A 230 -14.22 13.35 -6.84
C SER A 230 -15.52 14.14 -6.60
N ILE A 231 -15.52 15.45 -6.89
CA ILE A 231 -16.70 16.33 -6.77
C ILE A 231 -17.80 15.87 -7.75
#